data_AF-A0A7W1W0E4-F1
#
_entry.id   AF-A0A7W1W0E4-F1
#
_cell.length_a   1.000
_cell.length_b   1.000
_cell.length_c   1.000
_cell.angle_alpha   90.00
_cell.angle_beta   90.00
_cell.angle_gamma   90.00
#
_symmetry.space_group_name_H-M   'P 1'
#
loop_
_entity.id
_entity.type
_entity.pdbx_description
1 polymer ?
#
loop_
_entity_poly.entity_id
_entity_poly.type
_entity_poly.pdbx_seq_one_letter_code
_entity_poly.pdbx_strand_id
1 'polypeptide(L)'
;MKAIIVLLLFPACVFSQTLQLNYDLRKSVDPARNPENYPTLYFEYWKGTDSASVLVKIQADLTDKMKNIGKTYLQVAKTFRMYKRIQLHLSYGGGLGLTNPREYSYSITNTFQAGLSYPFEWNKAYLSTVLD
;
A
#
# COMPACT_ATOMS: atom_id res chain seq x y z
N MET A 1 -10.96 -6.90 -43.33
CA MET A 1 -9.87 -7.50 -42.51
C MET A 1 -10.30 -7.49 -41.06
N LYS A 2 -10.54 -8.66 -40.45
CA LYS A 2 -10.92 -8.76 -39.03
C LYS A 2 -9.63 -8.87 -38.21
N ALA A 3 -9.26 -7.82 -37.50
CA ALA A 3 -8.14 -7.87 -36.57
C ALA A 3 -8.57 -8.68 -35.34
N ILE A 4 -8.03 -9.89 -35.21
CA ILE A 4 -8.16 -10.70 -33.99
C ILE A 4 -7.10 -10.17 -33.03
N ILE A 5 -7.53 -9.46 -31.99
CA ILE A 5 -6.66 -9.09 -30.87
C ILE A 5 -6.51 -10.35 -30.00
N VAL A 6 -5.38 -11.03 -30.14
CA VAL A 6 -5.01 -12.13 -29.26
C VAL A 6 -4.45 -11.52 -27.97
N LEU A 7 -5.25 -11.51 -26.91
CA LEU A 7 -4.80 -11.17 -25.58
C LEU A 7 -3.98 -12.36 -25.03
N LEU A 8 -2.66 -12.29 -25.18
CA LEU A 8 -1.72 -13.24 -24.57
C LEU A 8 -1.77 -13.09 -23.04
N LEU A 9 -2.59 -13.92 -22.39
CA LEU A 9 -2.54 -14.12 -20.94
C LEU A 9 -1.32 -14.99 -20.61
N PHE A 10 -0.16 -14.34 -20.44
CA PHE A 10 0.98 -15.00 -19.80
C PHE A 10 0.58 -15.34 -18.35
N PRO A 11 0.76 -16.59 -17.87
CA PRO A 11 0.73 -16.86 -16.45
C PRO A 11 1.99 -16.23 -15.85
N ALA A 12 1.93 -14.95 -15.53
CA ALA A 12 2.90 -14.37 -14.62
C ALA A 12 2.83 -15.20 -13.34
N CYS A 13 3.97 -15.74 -12.89
CA CYS A 13 4.11 -16.21 -11.52
C CYS A 13 3.36 -15.23 -10.62
N VAL A 14 2.34 -15.69 -9.93
CA VAL A 14 1.51 -14.83 -9.07
C VAL A 14 2.39 -14.46 -7.88
N PHE A 15 3.22 -13.43 -8.05
CA PHE A 15 3.76 -12.69 -6.95
C PHE A 15 2.55 -12.11 -6.22
N SER A 16 2.51 -12.20 -4.89
CA SER A 16 1.48 -11.55 -4.07
C SER A 16 1.74 -10.04 -4.08
N GLN A 17 1.55 -9.45 -5.26
CA GLN A 17 1.77 -8.07 -5.62
C GLN A 17 0.45 -7.53 -6.18
N THR A 18 0.06 -6.36 -5.71
CA THR A 18 -1.11 -5.66 -6.18
C THR A 18 -0.68 -4.27 -6.60
N LEU A 19 -0.87 -3.94 -7.88
CA LEU A 19 -0.67 -2.60 -8.42
C LEU A 19 -2.03 -2.06 -8.84
N GLN A 20 -2.44 -0.93 -8.26
CA GLN A 20 -3.72 -0.30 -8.53
C GLN A 20 -3.51 1.18 -8.86
N LEU A 21 -4.31 1.67 -9.81
CA LEU A 21 -4.49 3.10 -10.06
C LEU A 21 -5.90 3.45 -9.63
N ASN A 22 -6.02 4.17 -8.53
CA ASN A 22 -7.28 4.70 -8.02
C ASN A 22 -7.49 6.09 -8.59
N TYR A 23 -8.70 6.39 -9.06
CA TYR A 23 -9.04 7.70 -9.58
C TYR A 23 -10.30 8.23 -8.90
N ASP A 24 -10.12 9.23 -8.06
CA ASP A 24 -11.22 9.90 -7.36
C ASP A 24 -11.82 11.01 -8.24
N LEU A 25 -13.05 10.79 -8.70
CA LEU A 25 -13.79 11.65 -9.63
C LEU A 25 -14.53 12.82 -8.96
N ARG A 26 -14.23 13.14 -7.70
CA ARG A 26 -14.98 14.13 -6.90
C ARG A 26 -15.20 15.49 -7.57
N LYS A 27 -14.23 16.09 -8.27
CA LYS A 27 -14.47 17.33 -9.04
C LYS A 27 -15.42 17.13 -10.21
N SER A 28 -15.39 15.96 -10.83
CA SER A 28 -16.27 15.65 -11.96
C SER A 28 -17.72 15.50 -11.51
N VAL A 29 -17.93 15.00 -10.28
CA VAL A 29 -19.25 14.77 -9.68
C VAL A 29 -19.80 16.02 -8.99
N ASP A 30 -18.97 16.71 -8.20
CA ASP A 30 -19.34 17.93 -7.47
C ASP A 30 -18.23 18.99 -7.60
N PRO A 31 -18.22 19.76 -8.70
CA PRO A 31 -17.19 20.76 -8.98
C PRO A 31 -17.27 21.98 -8.07
N ALA A 32 -18.42 22.22 -7.42
CA ALA A 32 -18.60 23.37 -6.54
C ALA A 32 -17.83 23.20 -5.22
N ARG A 33 -17.70 21.95 -4.74
CA ARG A 33 -17.02 21.64 -3.48
C ARG A 33 -15.63 21.03 -3.64
N ASN A 34 -15.25 20.59 -4.84
CA ASN A 34 -14.00 19.87 -5.07
C ASN A 34 -13.15 20.58 -6.15
N PRO A 35 -11.94 21.05 -5.80
CA PRO A 35 -11.10 21.81 -6.72
C PRO A 35 -10.46 20.95 -7.82
N GLU A 36 -10.33 19.63 -7.60
CA GLU A 36 -9.70 18.68 -8.53
C GLU A 36 -10.13 17.21 -8.33
N ASN A 37 -9.80 16.36 -9.32
CA ASN A 37 -9.83 14.89 -9.18
C ASN A 37 -8.48 14.40 -8.66
N TYR A 38 -8.47 13.29 -7.94
CA TYR A 38 -7.29 12.76 -7.25
C TYR A 38 -6.91 11.37 -7.76
N PRO A 39 -5.90 11.27 -8.65
CA PRO A 39 -5.29 10.00 -9.00
C PRO A 39 -4.35 9.55 -7.88
N THR A 40 -4.36 8.26 -7.57
CA THR A 40 -3.47 7.64 -6.60
C THR A 40 -2.95 6.33 -7.16
N LEU A 41 -1.63 6.19 -7.19
CA LEU A 41 -0.97 4.92 -7.45
C LEU A 41 -0.80 4.17 -6.13
N TYR A 42 -1.19 2.90 -6.10
CA TYR A 42 -1.07 2.03 -4.95
C TYR A 42 -0.34 0.74 -5.33
N PHE A 43 0.69 0.41 -4.58
CA PHE A 43 1.43 -0.83 -4.72
C PHE A 43 1.46 -1.55 -3.37
N GLU A 44 1.09 -2.82 -3.36
CA GLU A 44 1.21 -3.70 -2.21
C GLU A 44 1.99 -4.94 -2.61
N TYR A 45 2.87 -5.40 -1.72
CA TYR A 45 3.61 -6.64 -1.86
C TYR A 45 3.61 -7.40 -0.54
N TRP A 46 3.23 -8.67 -0.59
CA TRP A 46 3.33 -9.58 0.54
C TRP A 46 4.19 -10.78 0.18
N LYS A 47 4.98 -11.24 1.15
CA LYS A 47 5.68 -12.52 1.06
C LYS A 47 5.85 -13.15 2.43
N GLY A 48 5.33 -14.36 2.58
CA GLY A 48 5.58 -15.22 3.73
C GLY A 48 6.54 -16.36 3.42
N THR A 49 7.27 -16.80 4.43
CA THR A 49 7.96 -18.09 4.53
C THR A 49 7.53 -18.74 5.85
N ASP A 50 7.99 -19.96 6.11
CA ASP A 50 7.69 -20.65 7.36
C ASP A 50 8.23 -19.93 8.59
N SER A 51 9.26 -19.10 8.45
CA SER A 51 9.95 -18.45 9.56
C SER A 51 9.75 -16.93 9.62
N ALA A 52 9.33 -16.28 8.54
CA ALA A 52 9.15 -14.83 8.51
C ALA A 52 8.12 -14.40 7.47
N SER A 53 7.58 -13.20 7.62
CA SER A 53 6.80 -12.56 6.56
C SER A 53 7.16 -11.09 6.40
N VAL A 54 6.93 -10.55 5.21
CA VAL A 54 7.08 -9.12 4.90
C VAL A 54 5.87 -8.64 4.13
N LEU A 55 5.40 -7.45 4.49
CA LEU A 55 4.39 -6.67 3.80
C LEU A 55 4.97 -5.30 3.50
N VAL A 56 4.86 -4.86 2.25
CA VAL A 56 5.26 -3.54 1.79
C VAL A 56 4.06 -2.90 1.12
N LYS A 57 3.73 -1.67 1.52
CA LYS A 57 2.70 -0.85 0.89
C LYS A 57 3.31 0.48 0.51
N ILE A 58 3.09 0.91 -0.73
CA ILE A 58 3.52 2.19 -1.26
C ILE A 58 2.29 2.86 -1.86
N GLN A 59 2.08 4.11 -1.49
CA GLN A 59 1.04 4.94 -2.07
C GLN A 59 1.67 6.24 -2.59
N ALA A 60 1.29 6.67 -3.78
CA ALA A 60 1.67 7.95 -4.35
C ALA A 60 0.41 8.68 -4.83
N ASP A 61 0.12 9.84 -4.26
CA ASP A 61 -1.01 10.69 -4.66
C ASP A 61 -0.51 11.78 -5.61
N LEU A 62 -1.20 11.90 -6.76
CA LEU A 62 -0.83 12.78 -7.87
C LEU A 62 -1.50 14.15 -7.72
N THR A 63 -1.19 14.85 -6.63
CA THR A 63 -1.82 16.12 -6.21
C THR A 63 -1.01 17.38 -6.49
N ASP A 64 0.22 17.25 -7.01
CA ASP A 64 1.04 18.41 -7.40
C ASP A 64 0.63 18.93 -8.79
N LYS A 65 1.18 20.08 -9.19
CA LYS A 65 1.00 20.68 -10.53
C LYS A 65 1.19 19.63 -11.62
N MET A 66 0.30 19.66 -12.62
CA MET A 66 0.27 18.70 -13.73
C MET A 66 0.07 17.24 -13.32
N LYS A 67 -0.53 16.98 -12.14
CA LYS A 67 -0.72 15.62 -11.59
C LYS A 67 0.60 14.88 -11.38
N ASN A 68 1.63 15.62 -10.98
CA ASN A 68 2.86 15.03 -10.44
C ASN A 68 2.61 14.49 -9.03
N ILE A 69 3.51 13.62 -8.57
CA ILE A 69 3.48 13.05 -7.22
C ILE A 69 3.63 14.20 -6.21
N GLY A 70 2.55 14.47 -5.48
CA GLY A 70 2.50 15.48 -4.43
C GLY A 70 2.64 14.88 -3.03
N LYS A 71 2.29 13.60 -2.85
CA LYS A 71 2.41 12.90 -1.58
C LYS A 71 2.81 11.45 -1.81
N THR A 72 3.72 10.93 -0.99
CA THR A 72 4.07 9.50 -0.96
C THR A 72 3.97 8.98 0.46
N TYR A 73 3.54 7.73 0.58
CA TYR A 73 3.46 7.00 1.85
C TYR A 73 4.03 5.60 1.65
N LEU A 74 4.82 5.15 2.62
CA LEU A 74 5.45 3.84 2.68
C LEU A 74 5.09 3.20 4.01
N GLN A 75 4.66 1.94 3.94
CA GLN A 75 4.53 1.09 5.10
C GLN A 75 5.29 -0.21 4.85
N VAL A 76 6.08 -0.64 5.82
CA VAL A 76 6.76 -1.93 5.81
C VAL A 76 6.46 -2.62 7.13
N ALA A 77 5.90 -3.82 7.07
CA ALA A 77 5.71 -4.68 8.24
C ALA A 77 6.46 -5.99 8.03
N LYS A 78 7.13 -6.48 9.06
CA LYS A 78 7.88 -7.73 9.04
C LYS A 78 7.58 -8.53 10.28
N THR A 79 7.30 -9.81 10.11
CA THR A 79 7.18 -10.75 11.23
C THR A 79 8.25 -11.81 11.19
N PHE A 80 8.68 -12.27 12.37
CA PHE A 80 9.63 -13.37 12.55
C PHE A 80 9.08 -14.37 13.55
N ARG A 81 9.04 -15.66 13.21
CA ARG A 81 8.65 -16.71 14.14
C ARG A 81 9.73 -16.87 15.21
N MET A 82 9.37 -16.66 16.47
CA MET A 82 10.28 -16.84 17.61
C MET A 82 10.05 -18.19 18.30
N TYR A 83 8.81 -18.44 18.74
CA TYR A 83 8.49 -19.66 19.49
C TYR A 83 7.07 -20.13 19.22
N LYS A 84 6.90 -21.36 18.71
CA LYS A 84 5.61 -21.95 18.35
C LYS A 84 4.78 -20.98 17.48
N ARG A 85 3.76 -20.34 18.07
CA ARG A 85 2.84 -19.40 17.44
C ARG A 85 3.10 -17.94 17.85
N ILE A 86 4.17 -17.64 18.57
CA ILE A 86 4.56 -16.25 18.90
C ILE A 86 5.56 -15.78 17.85
N GLN A 87 5.25 -14.64 17.24
CA GLN A 87 6.08 -13.96 16.26
C GLN A 87 6.48 -12.58 16.78
N LEU A 88 7.71 -12.14 16.49
CA LEU A 88 8.10 -10.74 16.63
C LEU A 88 7.51 -9.96 15.46
N HIS A 89 6.84 -8.84 15.71
CA HIS A 89 6.33 -7.92 14.70
C HIS A 89 7.14 -6.63 14.74
N LEU A 90 7.60 -6.17 13.59
CA LEU A 90 8.22 -4.86 13.41
C LEU A 90 7.48 -4.14 12.29
N SER A 91 7.08 -2.90 12.52
CA SER A 91 6.44 -2.07 11.49
C SER A 91 7.09 -0.69 11.42
N TYR A 92 7.13 -0.16 10.20
CA TYR A 92 7.46 1.22 9.91
C TYR A 92 6.39 1.78 8.99
N GLY A 93 5.94 3.00 9.30
CA GLY A 93 5.05 3.79 8.46
C GLY A 93 5.57 5.21 8.38
N GLY A 94 5.54 5.81 7.20
CA GLY A 94 6.02 7.18 7.01
C GLY A 94 5.84 7.65 5.59
N GLY A 95 6.15 8.91 5.34
CA GLY A 95 5.95 9.48 4.01
C GLY A 95 6.34 10.93 3.92
N LEU A 96 6.18 11.49 2.73
CA LEU A 96 6.53 12.86 2.40
C LEU A 96 5.40 13.48 1.60
N GLY A 97 5.22 14.79 1.77
CA GLY A 97 4.26 15.56 1.02
C GLY A 97 4.82 16.92 0.60
N LEU A 98 4.20 17.47 -0.42
CA LEU A 98 4.45 18.81 -0.95
C LEU A 98 3.16 19.61 -0.81
N THR A 99 3.26 20.87 -0.41
CA THR A 99 2.12 21.77 -0.46
C THR A 99 1.75 22.10 -1.91
N ASN A 100 0.49 22.46 -2.14
CA ASN A 100 0.04 23.00 -3.42
C ASN A 100 -0.67 24.35 -3.16
N PRO A 101 -0.06 25.50 -3.51
CA PRO A 101 1.19 25.68 -4.25
C PRO A 101 2.46 25.24 -3.47
N ARG A 102 3.53 24.93 -4.21
CA ARG A 102 4.77 24.31 -3.71
C ARG A 102 5.66 25.32 -2.97
N GLU A 103 5.38 25.48 -1.68
CA GLU A 103 6.06 26.41 -0.77
C GLU A 103 7.04 25.66 0.12
N TYR A 104 6.66 24.49 0.62
CA TYR A 104 7.52 23.63 1.43
C TYR A 104 7.15 22.15 1.29
N SER A 105 8.08 21.31 1.73
CA SER A 105 7.88 19.87 1.89
C SER A 105 7.59 19.57 3.36
N TYR A 106 6.71 18.62 3.62
CA TYR A 106 6.40 18.15 4.97
C TYR A 106 6.59 16.64 5.05
N SER A 107 6.95 16.15 6.24
CA SER A 107 6.95 14.72 6.53
C SER A 107 5.58 14.29 7.04
N ILE A 108 5.14 13.11 6.62
CA ILE A 108 4.10 12.37 7.32
C ILE A 108 4.77 11.74 8.54
N THR A 109 4.12 11.82 9.70
CA THR A 109 4.65 11.31 10.97
C THR A 109 5.16 9.88 10.81
N ASN A 110 6.46 9.71 11.09
CA ASN A 110 7.09 8.40 11.06
C ASN A 110 6.70 7.63 12.31
N THR A 111 6.19 6.42 12.12
CA THR A 111 5.80 5.51 13.20
C THR A 111 6.64 4.25 13.11
N PHE A 112 7.32 3.92 14.20
CA PHE A 112 8.06 2.66 14.36
C PHE A 112 7.36 1.87 15.44
N GLN A 113 6.95 0.65 15.13
CA GLN A 113 6.27 -0.23 16.07
C GLN A 113 7.05 -1.53 16.18
N ALA A 114 7.12 -2.06 17.40
CA ALA A 114 7.74 -3.33 17.69
C ALA A 114 6.90 -4.05 18.74
N GLY A 115 6.54 -5.28 18.45
CA GLY A 115 5.53 -5.97 19.24
C GLY A 115 5.49 -7.47 19.00
N LEU A 116 4.46 -8.12 19.51
CA LEU A 116 4.24 -9.55 19.35
C LEU A 116 3.02 -9.80 18.46
N SER A 117 3.13 -10.79 17.59
CA SER A 117 2.05 -11.26 16.73
C SER A 117 1.73 -12.72 17.01
N TYR A 118 0.44 -13.05 17.05
CA TYR A 118 -0.09 -14.39 17.25
C TYR A 118 -1.03 -14.75 16.10
N PRO A 119 -0.59 -15.57 15.13
CA PRO A 119 -1.46 -16.11 14.10
C PRO A 119 -2.28 -17.30 14.62
N PHE A 120 -3.54 -17.34 14.23
CA PHE A 120 -4.46 -18.43 14.54
C PHE A 120 -5.40 -18.69 13.35
N GLU A 121 -5.95 -19.89 13.30
CA GLU A 121 -6.95 -20.28 12.31
C GLU A 121 -8.31 -20.31 12.98
N TRP A 122 -9.30 -19.65 12.38
CA TRP A 122 -10.68 -19.71 12.82
C TRP A 122 -11.58 -20.05 11.63
N ASN A 123 -12.22 -21.22 11.68
CA ASN A 123 -13.14 -21.69 10.64
C ASN A 123 -12.56 -21.57 9.22
N LYS A 124 -11.32 -22.08 9.01
CA LYS A 124 -10.55 -22.03 7.75
C LYS A 124 -10.08 -20.63 7.32
N ALA A 125 -10.31 -19.59 8.12
CA ALA A 125 -9.71 -18.28 7.92
C ALA A 125 -8.41 -18.16 8.72
N TYR A 126 -7.33 -17.71 8.07
CA TYR A 126 -6.07 -17.38 8.73
C TYR A 126 -6.10 -15.93 9.20
N LEU A 127 -5.95 -15.74 10.50
CA LEU A 127 -6.00 -14.43 11.16
C LEU A 127 -4.73 -14.24 12.00
N SER A 128 -4.39 -12.99 12.26
CA SER A 128 -3.33 -12.64 13.21
C SER A 128 -3.76 -11.48 14.08
N THR A 129 -3.38 -11.54 15.36
CA THR A 129 -3.46 -10.41 16.28
C THR A 129 -2.07 -9.88 16.55
N VAL A 130 -1.91 -8.57 16.50
CA VAL A 130 -0.66 -7.85 16.78
C VAL A 130 -0.86 -6.98 18.00
N LEU A 131 0.12 -6.98 18.90
CA LEU A 131 0.22 -6.09 20.06
C LEU A 131 1.50 -5.28 19.91
N ASP A 132 1.37 -4.00 19.56
CA ASP A 132 2.46 -3.06 19.28
C ASP A 132 2.11 -1.59 19.57
#